data_AF-A0A3P3WF62-F1
#
_entry.id   AF-A0A3P3WF62-F1
#
_cell.length_a   1.000
_cell.length_b   1.000
_cell.length_c   1.000
_cell.angle_alpha   90.00
_cell.angle_beta   90.00
_cell.angle_gamma   90.00
#
_symmetry.space_group_name_H-M   'P 1'
#
loop_
_entity.id
_entity.type
_entity.pdbx_description
1 polymer ?
#
loop_
_entity_poly.entity_id
_entity_poly.type
_entity_poly.pdbx_seq_one_letter_code
_entity_poly.pdbx_strand_id
1 'polypeptide(L)'
;MKFVIFVTLIFFPLQDMKSQNIIDLFYVIPDKFVDDLTVIERKELLKNESIIKDDMIYYINFDKQNGYLRFEQNYMEGQSGYAIFEITFWNLKNKKLIAVSSVFGSNGGFHQNDFKFFEYKNGILSLVKTGYLKNYSNNFEDFINRLVSEFTKVNVNQTIKEDLKYIGFTIDLPKEGKNINVSFTESDLYNEYSKYLNKESKIYIFNKESELFE
;
A
#
# COMPACT_ATOMS: atom_id res chain seq x y z
N MET A 1 -40.98 -10.60 46.17
CA MET A 1 -40.72 -11.24 44.86
C MET A 1 -39.75 -10.37 44.07
N LYS A 2 -38.86 -10.99 43.30
CA LYS A 2 -37.51 -10.53 42.93
C LYS A 2 -37.49 -9.32 41.98
N PHE A 3 -36.67 -8.32 42.31
CA PHE A 3 -36.16 -7.32 41.35
C PHE A 3 -35.18 -8.01 40.40
N VAL A 4 -35.50 -8.01 39.10
CA VAL A 4 -34.58 -8.47 38.06
C VAL A 4 -33.88 -7.23 37.50
N ILE A 5 -32.64 -7.01 37.93
CA ILE A 5 -31.75 -6.03 37.30
C ILE A 5 -31.21 -6.71 36.04
N PHE A 6 -31.69 -6.29 34.87
CA PHE A 6 -31.03 -6.60 33.60
C PHE A 6 -29.73 -5.79 33.52
N VAL A 7 -28.62 -6.39 33.97
CA VAL A 7 -27.29 -5.89 33.65
C VAL A 7 -26.97 -6.34 32.23
N THR A 8 -27.38 -5.56 31.23
CA THR A 8 -26.77 -5.62 29.90
C THR A 8 -25.35 -5.10 30.03
N LEU A 9 -24.40 -6.01 30.31
CA LEU A 9 -22.99 -5.80 30.06
C LEU A 9 -22.81 -5.64 28.55
N ILE A 10 -22.89 -4.38 28.08
CA ILE A 10 -22.35 -4.02 26.78
C ILE A 10 -20.85 -4.21 26.91
N PHE A 11 -20.35 -5.37 26.50
CA PHE A 11 -18.95 -5.54 26.16
C PHE A 11 -18.68 -4.61 24.98
N PHE A 12 -18.40 -3.35 25.25
CA PHE A 12 -17.53 -2.59 24.37
C PHE A 12 -16.19 -3.29 24.44
N PRO A 13 -15.69 -3.90 23.36
CA PRO A 13 -14.28 -4.21 23.35
C PRO A 13 -13.59 -2.85 23.37
N LEU A 14 -13.04 -2.49 24.53
CA LEU A 14 -11.86 -1.63 24.58
C LEU A 14 -10.75 -2.39 23.85
N GLN A 15 -10.86 -2.46 22.53
CA GLN A 15 -9.79 -2.90 21.66
C GLN A 15 -8.73 -1.83 21.80
N ASP A 16 -7.75 -2.13 22.63
CA ASP A 16 -6.53 -1.35 22.76
C ASP A 16 -5.95 -1.20 21.34
N MET A 17 -6.20 -0.05 20.71
CA MET A 17 -5.82 0.22 19.32
C MET A 17 -4.30 0.11 19.11
N LYS A 18 -3.54 0.07 20.20
CA LYS A 18 -2.09 -0.15 20.20
C LYS A 18 -1.70 -1.61 19.94
N SER A 19 -2.62 -2.56 20.05
CA SER A 19 -2.30 -3.99 19.94
C SER A 19 -2.33 -4.53 18.51
N GLN A 20 -3.11 -3.95 17.58
CA GLN A 20 -3.15 -4.47 16.21
C GLN A 20 -1.81 -4.25 15.52
N ASN A 21 -1.21 -5.35 15.08
CA ASN A 21 0.03 -5.36 14.31
C ASN A 21 -0.29 -5.54 12.81
N ILE A 22 0.75 -5.54 11.97
CA ILE A 22 0.59 -5.61 10.51
C ILE A 22 -0.16 -6.87 10.03
N ILE A 23 -0.04 -8.00 10.74
CA ILE A 23 -0.77 -9.23 10.40
C ILE A 23 -2.27 -9.06 10.63
N ASP A 24 -2.66 -8.43 11.74
CA ASP A 24 -4.08 -8.17 12.02
C ASP A 24 -4.68 -7.25 10.94
N LEU A 25 -3.89 -6.29 10.48
CA LEU A 25 -4.27 -5.37 9.43
C LEU A 25 -4.39 -6.07 8.06
N PHE A 26 -3.53 -7.04 7.76
CA PHE A 26 -3.58 -7.81 6.53
C PHE A 26 -4.90 -8.60 6.37
N TYR A 27 -5.49 -9.06 7.48
CA TYR A 27 -6.79 -9.77 7.43
C TYR A 27 -8.00 -8.86 7.22
N VAL A 28 -7.90 -7.56 7.53
CA VAL A 28 -9.04 -6.64 7.40
C VAL A 28 -9.03 -5.84 6.10
N ILE A 29 -7.91 -5.81 5.38
CA ILE A 29 -7.82 -5.16 4.08
C ILE A 29 -8.62 -6.01 3.06
N PRO A 30 -9.57 -5.40 2.32
CA PRO A 30 -10.34 -6.11 1.31
C PRO A 30 -9.47 -6.68 0.19
N ASP A 31 -9.80 -7.89 -0.22
CA ASP A 31 -9.15 -8.70 -1.26
C ASP A 31 -8.83 -7.91 -2.52
N LYS A 32 -9.78 -7.11 -3.01
CA LYS A 32 -9.61 -6.25 -4.19
C LYS A 32 -8.43 -5.24 -4.15
N PHE A 33 -7.80 -5.02 -3.00
CA PHE A 33 -6.65 -4.13 -2.85
C PHE A 33 -5.31 -4.85 -2.65
N VAL A 34 -5.35 -6.17 -2.50
CA VAL A 34 -4.18 -6.99 -2.19
C VAL A 34 -4.17 -8.27 -3.01
N ASP A 35 -5.11 -9.18 -2.82
CA ASP A 35 -5.06 -10.49 -3.45
C ASP A 35 -6.46 -11.11 -3.57
N ASP A 36 -6.56 -12.17 -4.37
CA ASP A 36 -7.76 -13.01 -4.43
C ASP A 36 -7.67 -14.22 -3.45
N LEU A 37 -6.85 -14.10 -2.39
CA LEU A 37 -6.75 -15.13 -1.36
C LEU A 37 -7.85 -14.94 -0.31
N THR A 38 -8.54 -16.02 0.00
CA THR A 38 -9.47 -16.08 1.13
C THR A 38 -8.72 -15.87 2.44
N VAL A 39 -9.46 -15.53 3.51
CA VAL A 39 -8.90 -15.41 4.86
C VAL A 39 -8.20 -16.70 5.33
N ILE A 40 -8.67 -17.87 4.89
CA ILE A 40 -8.03 -19.16 5.24
C ILE A 40 -6.69 -19.27 4.52
N GLU A 41 -6.65 -19.01 3.22
CA GLU A 41 -5.42 -19.02 2.41
C GLU A 41 -4.39 -18.00 2.93
N ARG A 42 -4.82 -16.78 3.30
CA ARG A 42 -3.93 -15.79 3.93
C ARG A 42 -3.31 -16.28 5.24
N LYS A 43 -4.05 -17.04 6.05
CA LYS A 43 -3.52 -17.65 7.28
C LYS A 43 -2.51 -18.74 6.97
N GLU A 44 -2.76 -19.55 5.95
CA GLU A 44 -1.81 -20.57 5.48
C GLU A 44 -0.55 -19.93 4.93
N LEU A 45 -0.67 -18.87 4.12
CA LEU A 45 0.45 -18.08 3.61
C LEU A 45 1.30 -17.51 4.74
N LEU A 46 0.70 -16.89 5.75
CA LEU A 46 1.44 -16.38 6.91
C LEU A 46 2.12 -17.47 7.74
N LYS A 47 1.60 -18.69 7.74
CA LYS A 47 2.17 -19.83 8.49
C LYS A 47 3.31 -20.49 7.73
N ASN A 48 3.16 -20.65 6.42
CA ASN A 48 4.07 -21.41 5.57
C ASN A 48 5.05 -20.53 4.79
N GLU A 49 4.88 -19.19 4.86
CA GLU A 49 5.60 -18.15 4.12
C GLU A 49 5.42 -18.22 2.59
N SER A 50 4.86 -19.32 2.10
CA SER A 50 4.45 -19.51 0.71
C SER A 50 3.25 -20.46 0.60
N ILE A 51 2.43 -20.24 -0.42
CA ILE A 51 1.38 -21.18 -0.85
C ILE A 51 1.29 -21.20 -2.37
N ILE A 52 0.75 -22.28 -2.91
CA ILE A 52 0.40 -22.41 -4.33
C ILE A 52 -1.13 -22.44 -4.42
N LYS A 53 -1.69 -21.64 -5.32
CA LYS A 53 -3.11 -21.62 -5.64
C LYS A 53 -3.23 -21.53 -7.16
N ASP A 54 -3.95 -22.48 -7.74
CA ASP A 54 -4.07 -22.62 -9.20
C ASP A 54 -2.68 -22.66 -9.88
N ASP A 55 -2.41 -21.75 -10.81
CA ASP A 55 -1.14 -21.60 -11.52
C ASP A 55 -0.23 -20.52 -10.91
N MET A 56 -0.53 -20.07 -9.69
CA MET A 56 0.16 -18.97 -9.01
C MET A 56 0.86 -19.44 -7.74
N ILE A 57 2.08 -18.94 -7.51
CA ILE A 57 2.79 -19.06 -6.25
C ILE A 57 2.83 -17.72 -5.52
N TYR A 58 2.51 -17.77 -4.23
CA TYR A 58 2.48 -16.61 -3.35
C TYR A 58 3.62 -16.73 -2.34
N TYR A 59 4.29 -15.61 -2.07
CA TYR A 59 5.31 -15.50 -1.02
C TYR A 59 4.97 -14.33 -0.11
N ILE A 60 5.26 -14.45 1.18
CA ILE A 60 5.05 -13.37 2.14
C ILE A 60 6.29 -13.14 3.01
N ASN A 61 6.60 -11.88 3.25
CA ASN A 61 7.59 -11.42 4.20
C ASN A 61 6.96 -10.33 5.07
N PHE A 62 7.21 -10.35 6.37
CA PHE A 62 6.67 -9.32 7.26
C PHE A 62 7.62 -9.01 8.40
N ASP A 63 7.54 -7.75 8.84
CA ASP A 63 8.21 -7.24 10.02
C ASP A 63 7.15 -6.65 10.96
N LYS A 64 6.82 -7.41 12.00
CA LYS A 64 5.83 -6.99 13.00
C LYS A 64 6.29 -5.77 13.79
N GLN A 65 7.59 -5.61 14.01
CA GLN A 65 8.16 -4.56 14.83
C GLN A 65 8.07 -3.21 14.09
N ASN A 66 8.45 -3.19 12.82
CA ASN A 66 8.39 -1.99 12.00
C ASN A 66 6.99 -1.75 11.39
N GLY A 67 6.15 -2.78 11.40
CA GLY A 67 4.78 -2.73 10.94
C GLY A 67 4.68 -2.78 9.43
N TYR A 68 5.50 -3.60 8.79
CA TYR A 68 5.61 -3.75 7.34
C TYR A 68 5.30 -5.19 6.92
N LEU A 69 4.67 -5.33 5.77
CA LEU A 69 4.39 -6.61 5.12
C LEU A 69 4.55 -6.43 3.62
N ARG A 70 5.20 -7.40 2.98
CA ARG A 70 5.28 -7.52 1.54
C ARG A 70 4.88 -8.92 1.15
N PHE A 71 4.00 -9.05 0.18
CA PHE A 71 3.75 -10.33 -0.43
C PHE A 71 3.78 -10.22 -1.95
N GLU A 72 4.18 -11.31 -2.58
CA GLU A 72 4.41 -11.41 -4.00
C GLU A 72 3.56 -12.54 -4.56
N GLN A 73 3.06 -12.36 -5.77
CA GLN A 73 2.40 -13.39 -6.56
C GLN A 73 3.13 -13.53 -7.89
N ASN A 74 3.39 -14.76 -8.30
CA ASN A 74 4.11 -15.09 -9.54
C ASN A 74 3.40 -16.22 -10.27
N TYR A 75 3.25 -16.09 -11.60
CA TYR A 75 2.78 -17.20 -12.43
C TYR A 75 3.83 -18.31 -12.50
N MET A 76 3.39 -19.55 -12.29
CA MET A 76 4.25 -20.73 -12.36
C MET A 76 4.42 -21.24 -13.80
N GLU A 77 3.43 -21.02 -14.65
CA GLU A 77 3.42 -21.46 -16.05
C GLU A 77 3.03 -20.30 -16.98
N GLY A 78 3.57 -20.27 -18.20
CA GLY A 78 3.22 -19.25 -19.21
C GLY A 78 4.06 -17.97 -19.16
N GLN A 79 3.45 -16.82 -19.47
CA GLN A 79 4.15 -15.53 -19.44
C GLN A 79 4.60 -15.19 -18.01
N SER A 80 5.87 -14.78 -17.85
CA SER A 80 6.46 -14.41 -16.56
C SER A 80 5.88 -13.10 -16.05
N GLY A 81 4.67 -13.16 -15.50
CA GLY A 81 4.00 -12.07 -14.81
C GLY A 81 4.16 -12.18 -13.31
N TYR A 82 4.22 -11.04 -12.64
CA TYR A 82 4.24 -10.96 -11.20
C TYR A 82 3.48 -9.74 -10.69
N ALA A 83 3.15 -9.79 -9.41
CA ALA A 83 2.63 -8.63 -8.71
C ALA A 83 3.13 -8.63 -7.28
N ILE A 84 3.48 -7.44 -6.81
CA ILE A 84 4.04 -7.19 -5.49
C ILE A 84 3.06 -6.27 -4.78
N PHE A 85 2.77 -6.58 -3.52
CA PHE A 85 1.94 -5.78 -2.65
C PHE A 85 2.70 -5.48 -1.38
N GLU A 86 2.74 -4.21 -1.01
CA GLU A 86 3.33 -3.74 0.23
C GLU A 86 2.25 -3.13 1.11
N ILE A 87 2.37 -3.36 2.41
CA ILE A 87 1.47 -2.82 3.43
C ILE A 87 2.33 -2.27 4.56
N THR A 88 2.02 -1.05 4.99
CA THR A 88 2.60 -0.47 6.21
C THR A 88 1.56 0.33 6.97
N PHE A 89 1.85 0.65 8.23
CA PHE A 89 0.98 1.50 9.03
C PHE A 89 1.70 2.52 9.91
N TRP A 90 0.96 3.59 10.23
CA TRP A 90 1.32 4.63 11.19
C TRP A 90 0.28 4.66 12.30
N ASN A 91 0.76 4.74 13.54
CA ASN A 91 -0.10 5.01 14.69
C ASN A 91 -0.35 6.51 14.77
N LEU A 92 -1.58 6.93 14.48
CA LEU A 92 -2.05 8.29 14.70
C LEU A 92 -2.63 8.41 16.11
N LYS A 93 -2.96 9.63 16.55
CA LYS A 93 -3.47 9.92 17.90
C LYS A 93 -4.67 9.06 18.27
N ASN A 94 -5.61 8.84 17.33
CA ASN A 94 -6.90 8.19 17.59
C ASN A 94 -7.26 7.07 16.60
N LYS A 95 -6.32 6.67 15.73
CA LYS A 95 -6.54 5.70 14.66
C LYS A 95 -5.20 5.17 14.12
N LYS A 96 -5.25 4.17 13.25
CA LYS A 96 -4.09 3.80 12.40
C LYS A 96 -4.34 4.30 10.98
N LEU A 97 -3.30 4.86 10.36
CA LEU A 97 -3.24 5.04 8.92
C LEU A 97 -2.53 3.82 8.33
N ILE A 98 -3.11 3.23 7.30
CA ILE A 98 -2.56 2.06 6.61
C ILE A 98 -2.34 2.47 5.17
N ALA A 99 -1.17 2.17 4.61
CA ALA A 99 -0.95 2.28 3.18
C ALA A 99 -0.84 0.89 2.56
N VAL A 100 -1.42 0.75 1.36
CA VAL A 100 -1.26 -0.41 0.49
C VAL A 100 -0.71 0.09 -0.84
N SER A 101 0.41 -0.46 -1.29
CA SER A 101 1.06 -0.15 -2.56
C SER A 101 1.13 -1.43 -3.38
N SER A 102 0.85 -1.37 -4.68
CA SER A 102 0.93 -2.52 -5.57
C SER A 102 1.67 -2.20 -6.87
N VAL A 103 2.56 -3.11 -7.28
CA VAL A 103 3.37 -3.02 -8.49
C VAL A 103 3.18 -4.30 -9.30
N PHE A 104 2.79 -4.16 -10.56
CA PHE A 104 2.60 -5.29 -11.47
C PHE A 104 3.67 -5.27 -12.55
N GLY A 105 4.19 -6.44 -12.90
CA GLY A 105 5.24 -6.56 -13.90
C GLY A 105 5.14 -7.80 -14.75
N SER A 106 5.78 -7.74 -15.91
CA SER A 106 5.97 -8.89 -16.79
C SER A 106 7.14 -8.64 -17.74
N ASN A 107 7.86 -9.71 -18.11
CA ASN A 107 8.86 -9.69 -19.18
C ASN A 107 9.90 -8.55 -19.07
N GLY A 108 10.37 -8.25 -17.85
CA GLY A 108 11.38 -7.21 -17.58
C GLY A 108 10.84 -5.79 -17.38
N GLY A 109 9.54 -5.55 -17.60
CA GLY A 109 8.88 -4.28 -17.30
C GLY A 109 7.99 -4.35 -16.06
N PHE A 110 7.75 -3.20 -15.44
CA PHE A 110 6.77 -3.05 -14.36
C PHE A 110 6.13 -1.66 -14.36
N HIS A 111 5.00 -1.54 -13.66
CA HIS A 111 4.35 -0.28 -13.36
C HIS A 111 3.75 -0.31 -11.95
N GLN A 112 3.68 0.86 -11.32
CA GLN A 112 2.84 1.05 -10.15
C GLN A 112 1.39 0.84 -10.55
N ASN A 113 0.75 -0.18 -10.01
CA ASN A 113 -0.63 -0.55 -10.32
C ASN A 113 -1.64 0.22 -9.45
N ASP A 114 -1.36 0.34 -8.14
CA ASP A 114 -2.23 1.07 -7.24
C ASP A 114 -1.50 1.57 -5.98
N PHE A 115 -2.03 2.60 -5.35
CA PHE A 115 -1.66 3.10 -4.04
C PHE A 115 -2.90 3.62 -3.28
N LYS A 116 -3.10 3.14 -2.05
CA LYS A 116 -4.29 3.44 -1.24
C LYS A 116 -3.93 3.70 0.21
N PHE A 117 -4.60 4.69 0.80
CA PHE A 117 -4.65 4.90 2.24
C PHE A 117 -5.97 4.42 2.84
N PHE A 118 -5.89 3.83 4.03
CA PHE A 118 -7.03 3.47 4.86
C PHE A 118 -6.86 4.02 6.28
N GLU A 119 -7.98 4.41 6.87
CA GLU A 119 -8.08 4.67 8.30
C GLU A 119 -8.69 3.46 8.98
N TYR A 120 -8.00 2.95 9.99
CA TYR A 120 -8.54 1.90 10.86
C TYR A 120 -8.83 2.46 12.23
N LYS A 121 -10.11 2.46 12.62
CA LYS A 121 -10.60 3.00 13.90
C LYS A 121 -11.68 2.11 14.49
N ASN A 122 -11.48 1.65 15.73
CA ASN A 122 -12.46 0.86 16.48
C ASN A 122 -13.01 -0.35 15.69
N GLY A 123 -12.13 -1.11 15.02
CA GLY A 123 -12.53 -2.27 14.22
C GLY A 123 -13.05 -1.93 12.81
N ILE A 124 -13.16 -0.64 12.46
CA ILE A 124 -13.71 -0.19 11.18
C ILE A 124 -12.58 0.29 10.29
N LEU A 125 -12.47 -0.32 9.11
CA LEU A 125 -11.58 0.13 8.03
C LEU A 125 -12.35 1.06 7.09
N SER A 126 -11.81 2.25 6.83
CA SER A 126 -12.40 3.24 5.93
C SER A 126 -11.37 3.70 4.90
N LEU A 127 -11.75 3.68 3.62
CA LEU A 127 -10.89 4.17 2.54
C LEU A 127 -10.74 5.70 2.63
N VAL A 128 -9.51 6.19 2.65
CA VAL A 128 -9.22 7.62 2.63
C VAL A 128 -9.43 8.15 1.23
N LYS A 129 -10.31 9.16 1.09
CA LYS A 129 -10.58 9.80 -0.21
C LYS A 129 -9.48 10.77 -0.64
N THR A 130 -9.02 11.61 0.28
CA THR A 130 -7.98 12.64 0.06
C THR A 130 -7.23 12.91 1.38
N GLY A 131 -6.07 13.57 1.30
CA GLY A 131 -5.27 13.94 2.48
C GLY A 131 -4.10 12.98 2.76
N TYR A 132 -3.46 13.16 3.91
CA TYR A 132 -2.19 12.55 4.35
C TYR A 132 -0.98 12.89 3.48
N LEU A 133 -1.10 12.75 2.17
CA LEU A 133 -0.04 13.07 1.21
C LEU A 133 -0.54 14.15 0.26
N LYS A 134 0.33 15.10 -0.08
CA LYS A 134 -0.01 16.18 -1.02
C LYS A 134 -0.54 15.58 -2.33
N ASN A 135 -1.64 16.14 -2.84
CA ASN A 135 -2.30 15.71 -4.08
C ASN A 135 -2.81 14.25 -4.09
N TYR A 136 -2.89 13.56 -2.94
CA TYR A 136 -3.47 12.21 -2.89
C TYR A 136 -4.97 12.20 -3.23
N SER A 137 -5.38 11.17 -3.96
CA SER A 137 -6.78 10.76 -4.20
C SER A 137 -6.85 9.24 -4.13
N ASN A 138 -7.98 8.71 -3.68
CA ASN A 138 -8.24 7.27 -3.79
C ASN A 138 -8.48 6.80 -5.22
N ASN A 139 -8.74 7.69 -6.17
CA ASN A 139 -8.63 7.37 -7.59
C ASN A 139 -7.15 7.38 -7.98
N PHE A 140 -6.60 6.21 -8.28
CA PHE A 140 -5.18 6.07 -8.56
C PHE A 140 -4.76 6.82 -9.81
N GLU A 141 -5.57 6.78 -10.88
CA GLU A 141 -5.33 7.54 -12.11
C GLU A 141 -5.18 9.04 -11.82
N ASP A 142 -6.11 9.62 -11.06
CA ASP A 142 -6.01 11.04 -10.69
C ASP A 142 -4.78 11.32 -9.83
N PHE A 143 -4.39 10.38 -8.96
CA PHE A 143 -3.24 10.54 -8.09
C PHE A 143 -1.92 10.45 -8.87
N ILE A 144 -1.71 9.41 -9.67
CA ILE A 144 -0.50 9.22 -10.45
C ILE A 144 -0.32 10.35 -11.48
N ASN A 145 -1.40 10.88 -12.06
CA ASN A 145 -1.36 12.06 -12.93
C ASN A 145 -0.76 13.28 -12.24
N ARG A 146 -1.18 13.53 -11.00
CA ARG A 146 -0.67 14.65 -10.20
C ARG A 146 0.75 14.39 -9.70
N LEU A 147 1.09 13.14 -9.39
CA LEU A 147 2.43 12.74 -8.99
C LEU A 147 3.44 12.91 -10.13
N VAL A 148 3.15 12.37 -11.32
CA VAL A 148 3.98 12.56 -12.52
C VAL A 148 4.12 14.05 -12.85
N SER A 149 3.06 14.84 -12.69
CA SER A 149 3.14 16.30 -12.89
C SER A 149 4.05 17.01 -11.87
N GLU A 150 4.16 16.51 -10.64
CA GLU A 150 5.09 17.03 -9.64
C GLU A 150 6.56 16.74 -10.00
N PHE A 151 6.82 15.59 -10.61
CA PHE A 151 8.17 15.13 -10.97
C PHE A 151 8.65 15.57 -12.34
N THR A 152 7.77 16.02 -13.23
CA THR A 152 8.10 16.43 -14.60
C THR A 152 8.43 17.92 -14.71
N LYS A 153 9.20 18.30 -15.74
CA LYS A 153 9.42 19.71 -16.11
C LYS A 153 8.10 20.34 -16.61
N VAL A 154 7.95 21.66 -16.46
CA VAL A 154 6.70 22.40 -16.74
C VAL A 154 6.18 22.18 -18.18
N ASN A 155 7.07 22.04 -19.16
CA ASN A 155 6.73 21.98 -20.59
C ASN A 155 6.77 20.56 -21.19
N VAL A 156 6.72 19.51 -20.37
CA VAL A 156 6.63 18.13 -20.87
C VAL A 156 5.26 17.92 -21.52
N ASN A 157 5.25 17.38 -22.73
CA ASN A 157 4.01 17.13 -23.47
C ASN A 157 3.17 16.04 -22.78
N GLN A 158 1.88 15.97 -23.13
CA GLN A 158 0.97 15.04 -22.47
C GLN A 158 1.31 13.58 -22.75
N THR A 159 1.73 13.23 -23.96
CA THR A 159 2.09 11.85 -24.33
C THR A 159 3.18 11.29 -23.43
N ILE A 160 4.26 12.03 -23.21
CA ILE A 160 5.35 11.62 -22.32
C ILE A 160 4.85 11.47 -20.87
N LYS A 161 3.93 12.34 -20.43
CA LYS A 161 3.32 12.21 -19.11
C LYS A 161 2.44 10.98 -18.99
N GLU A 162 1.73 10.59 -20.05
CA GLU A 162 0.99 9.32 -20.09
C GLU A 162 1.95 8.14 -19.94
N ASP A 163 3.02 8.11 -20.74
CA ASP A 163 4.01 7.04 -20.69
C ASP A 163 4.63 6.91 -19.29
N LEU A 164 5.04 8.04 -18.70
CA LEU A 164 5.62 8.12 -17.36
C LEU A 164 4.74 7.53 -16.25
N LYS A 165 3.41 7.48 -16.39
CA LYS A 165 2.55 6.86 -15.37
C LYS A 165 2.77 5.36 -15.28
N TYR A 166 3.06 4.74 -16.41
CA TYR A 166 3.13 3.29 -16.58
C TYR A 166 4.57 2.77 -16.66
N ILE A 167 5.57 3.65 -16.56
CA ILE A 167 6.97 3.27 -16.62
C ILE A 167 7.70 3.85 -15.42
N GLY A 168 8.39 3.01 -14.68
CA GLY A 168 9.48 3.40 -13.77
C GLY A 168 9.13 4.14 -12.49
N PHE A 169 7.91 4.68 -12.31
CA PHE A 169 7.50 5.24 -11.02
C PHE A 169 7.17 4.12 -10.03
N THR A 170 7.78 4.19 -8.85
CA THR A 170 7.42 3.38 -7.69
C THR A 170 7.03 4.28 -6.52
N ILE A 171 6.08 3.81 -5.73
CA ILE A 171 5.74 4.36 -4.42
C ILE A 171 6.11 3.31 -3.38
N ASP A 172 7.33 3.43 -2.85
CA ASP A 172 7.90 2.45 -1.93
C ASP A 172 7.42 2.74 -0.51
N LEU A 173 6.85 1.73 0.12
CA LEU A 173 6.45 1.84 1.52
C LEU A 173 7.65 1.57 2.45
N PRO A 174 7.78 2.31 3.56
CA PRO A 174 8.88 2.10 4.50
C PRO A 174 8.81 0.72 5.13
N LYS A 175 9.80 -0.12 4.81
CA LYS A 175 10.15 -1.31 5.59
C LYS A 175 10.72 -0.93 6.95
N GLU A 176 11.52 0.13 6.97
CA GLU A 176 12.07 0.75 8.17
C GLU A 176 11.74 2.25 8.19
N GLY A 177 11.60 2.82 9.39
CA GLY A 177 11.20 4.21 9.54
C GLY A 177 9.73 4.45 9.19
N LYS A 178 9.42 5.67 8.72
CA LYS A 178 8.03 6.14 8.51
C LYS A 178 7.82 7.00 7.27
N ASN A 179 8.85 7.18 6.44
CA ASN A 179 8.78 8.04 5.27
C ASN A 179 8.43 7.23 4.02
N ILE A 180 7.68 7.83 3.11
CA ILE A 180 7.36 7.22 1.82
C ILE A 180 8.37 7.73 0.80
N ASN A 181 8.96 6.82 0.03
CA ASN A 181 9.80 7.20 -1.10
C ASN A 181 8.99 7.08 -2.39
N VAL A 182 9.05 8.11 -3.22
CA VAL A 182 8.57 8.04 -4.59
C VAL A 182 9.76 8.24 -5.49
N SER A 183 10.02 7.30 -6.38
CA SER A 183 11.18 7.35 -7.25
C SER A 183 10.88 6.87 -8.67
N PHE A 184 11.71 7.35 -9.58
CA PHE A 184 11.84 6.88 -10.94
C PHE A 184 13.27 6.38 -11.12
N THR A 185 13.55 5.11 -10.80
CA THR A 185 14.96 4.67 -10.64
C THR A 185 15.35 3.42 -11.41
N GLU A 186 14.43 2.59 -11.91
CA GLU A 186 14.81 1.31 -12.51
C GLU A 186 13.87 0.93 -13.66
N SER A 187 14.08 1.51 -14.84
CA SER A 187 13.50 0.95 -16.07
C SER A 187 14.53 0.98 -17.19
N ASP A 188 14.46 0.03 -18.11
CA ASP A 188 15.26 0.06 -19.35
C ASP A 188 15.07 1.38 -20.12
N LEU A 189 13.95 2.06 -19.86
CA LEU A 189 13.56 3.35 -20.43
C LEU A 189 14.01 4.55 -19.59
N TYR A 190 14.69 4.34 -18.46
CA TYR A 190 15.08 5.44 -17.57
C TYR A 190 15.88 6.52 -18.31
N ASN A 191 16.83 6.10 -19.17
CA ASN A 191 17.65 7.02 -19.97
C ASN A 191 16.84 7.83 -20.98
N GLU A 192 15.72 7.28 -21.48
CA GLU A 192 14.85 7.97 -22.42
C GLU A 192 14.04 9.07 -21.74
N TYR A 193 13.57 8.82 -20.52
CA TYR A 193 12.61 9.67 -19.83
C TYR A 193 13.20 10.60 -18.77
N SER A 194 14.39 10.30 -18.22
CA SER A 194 15.04 11.12 -17.18
C SER A 194 15.22 12.58 -17.59
N LYS A 195 15.45 12.85 -18.89
CA LYS A 195 15.55 14.21 -19.45
C LYS A 195 14.28 15.06 -19.28
N TYR A 196 13.13 14.44 -19.01
CA TYR A 196 11.85 15.13 -18.78
C TYR A 196 11.56 15.37 -17.30
N LEU A 197 12.35 14.79 -16.39
CA LEU A 197 12.16 14.92 -14.95
C LEU A 197 12.84 16.17 -14.40
N ASN A 198 12.20 16.80 -13.41
CA ASN A 198 12.80 17.86 -12.60
C ASN A 198 13.50 17.30 -11.35
N LYS A 199 13.15 16.08 -10.93
CA LYS A 199 13.75 15.27 -9.88
C LYS A 199 13.43 13.81 -10.16
N GLU A 200 14.31 12.92 -9.73
CA GLU A 200 14.17 11.47 -9.94
C GLU A 200 13.54 10.78 -8.73
N SER A 201 13.70 11.34 -7.54
CA SER A 201 13.10 10.82 -6.32
C SER A 201 12.63 11.95 -5.41
N LYS A 202 11.68 11.62 -4.53
CA LYS A 202 11.24 12.46 -3.43
C LYS A 202 10.88 11.58 -2.24
N ILE A 203 11.49 11.88 -1.11
CA ILE A 203 11.11 11.32 0.18
C ILE A 203 10.07 12.25 0.79
N TYR A 204 8.88 11.71 1.02
CA TYR A 204 7.81 12.38 1.76
C TYR A 204 7.94 12.03 3.24
N ILE A 205 8.24 13.03 4.06
CA ILE A 205 8.57 12.84 5.47
C ILE A 205 7.28 12.83 6.29
N PHE A 206 7.09 11.80 7.12
CA PHE A 206 5.92 11.76 8.00
C PHE A 206 6.12 12.68 9.21
N ASN A 207 5.33 13.74 9.27
CA ASN A 207 5.27 14.66 10.39
C ASN A 207 4.30 14.13 11.46
N LYS A 208 4.84 13.77 12.62
CA LYS A 208 4.06 13.19 13.74
C LYS A 208 3.10 14.19 14.40
N GLU A 209 3.39 15.49 14.33
CA GLU A 209 2.56 16.51 14.96
C GLU A 209 1.31 16.80 14.13
N SER A 210 1.51 17.01 12.83
CA SER A 210 0.46 17.28 11.84
C SER A 210 -0.26 16.00 11.37
N GLU A 211 0.36 14.83 11.54
CA GLU A 211 -0.09 13.53 11.00
C GLU A 211 -0.16 13.52 9.46
N LEU A 212 0.71 14.29 8.80
CA LEU A 212 0.78 14.42 7.35
C LEU A 212 2.18 14.10 6.82
N PHE A 213 2.24 13.75 5.54
CA PHE A 213 3.46 13.61 4.75
C PHE A 213 3.78 14.91 4.01
N GLU A 214 5.00 15.40 4.18
CA GLU A 214 5.49 16.68 3.65
C GLU A 214 6.61 16.48 2.62
#